data_AF-A0A3M1F432-F1
#
_entry.id   AF-A0A3M1F432-F1
#
_cell.length_a   1.000
_cell.length_b   1.000
_cell.length_c   1.000
_cell.angle_alpha   90.00
_cell.angle_beta   90.00
_cell.angle_gamma   90.00
#
_symmetry.space_group_name_H-M   'P 1'
#
loop_
_entity.id
_entity.type
_entity.pdbx_description
1 polymer ?
#
loop_
_entity_poly.entity_id
_entity_poly.type
_entity_poly.pdbx_seq_one_letter_code
_entity_poly.pdbx_strand_id
1 'polypeptide(L)'
;MRLICHECRAEVTITIEAPTCPACGVDLLQGLTPLEWVRGHYQEAAHLALQGQTEAALTVVEQGLAGTNATELHLLAAILHRKLSQWDGVRRHVAAIPVEDPLRPEGEWLIRAHQQEQRLLRQAQRDATTDRPVRVGRAVRQRSPEFYPTATHVEPPLPPVRPLRLGRWLSAAVIVLLFLGAFWQRDALVRGLVASLGVEDAPRLGASPSGDAPSGDVAAREDVDDQAPRQAPATATPPPT
;
A
#
# COMPACT_ATOMS: atom_id res chain seq x y z
N MET A 1 0.15 3.43 17.18
CA MET A 1 -0.83 3.18 18.28
C MET A 1 -0.51 4.10 19.46
N ARG A 2 -1.53 4.63 20.15
CA ARG A 2 -1.31 5.43 21.37
C ARG A 2 -1.37 4.53 22.58
N LEU A 3 -0.29 4.52 23.36
CA LEU A 3 -0.13 3.70 24.55
C LEU A 3 0.42 4.58 25.67
N ILE A 4 0.06 4.27 26.91
CA ILE A 4 0.62 4.93 28.08
C ILE A 4 1.76 4.07 28.57
N CYS A 5 2.97 4.64 28.68
CA CYS A 5 4.10 3.90 29.23
C CYS A 5 3.82 3.49 30.68
N HIS A 6 3.97 2.20 30.99
CA HIS A 6 3.71 1.70 32.34
C HIS A 6 4.66 2.27 33.40
N GLU A 7 5.89 2.61 33.02
CA GLU A 7 6.92 3.13 33.93
C GLU A 7 6.81 4.64 34.13
N CYS A 8 6.81 5.45 33.06
CA CYS A 8 6.82 6.91 33.17
C CYS A 8 5.45 7.58 33.00
N ARG A 9 4.39 6.81 32.69
CA ARG A 9 3.02 7.27 32.43
C ARG A 9 2.88 8.32 31.32
N ALA A 10 3.91 8.51 30.49
CA ALA A 10 3.82 9.35 29.31
C ALA A 10 2.88 8.73 28.28
N GLU A 11 2.01 9.55 27.66
CA GLU A 11 1.26 9.15 26.47
C GLU A 11 2.24 9.16 25.29
N VAL A 12 2.48 7.99 24.71
CA VAL A 12 3.43 7.80 23.61
C VAL A 12 2.68 7.27 22.41
N THR A 13 2.91 7.88 21.26
CA THR A 13 2.53 7.28 19.97
C THR A 13 3.66 6.35 19.55
N ILE A 14 3.46 5.06 19.81
CA ILE A 14 4.41 4.02 19.43
C ILE A 14 4.10 3.58 18.01
N THR A 15 5.14 3.51 17.18
CA THR A 15 5.14 2.75 15.92
C THR A 15 5.87 1.45 16.17
N ILE A 16 5.50 0.38 15.46
CA ILE A 16 6.11 -0.96 15.64
C ILE A 16 7.64 -0.91 15.46
N GLU A 17 8.13 0.02 14.64
CA GLU A 17 9.55 0.26 14.38
C GLU A 17 10.31 0.95 15.54
N ALA A 18 9.59 1.58 16.47
CA ALA A 18 10.16 2.28 17.62
C ALA A 18 9.51 1.78 18.93
N PRO A 19 9.81 0.55 19.37
CA PRO A 19 9.13 -0.10 20.48
C PRO A 19 9.45 0.49 21.86
N THR A 20 10.45 1.36 21.95
CA THR A 20 10.90 1.97 23.20
C THR A 20 10.19 3.28 23.49
N CYS A 21 9.88 3.52 24.76
CA CYS A 21 9.41 4.81 25.21
C CYS A 21 10.47 5.89 24.95
N PRO A 22 10.15 7.01 24.27
CA PRO A 22 11.11 8.10 24.06
C PRO A 22 11.46 8.83 25.36
N ALA A 23 10.62 8.72 26.41
CA ALA A 23 10.85 9.41 27.68
C ALA A 23 11.73 8.60 28.65
N CYS A 24 11.56 7.27 28.73
CA CYS A 24 12.28 6.43 29.69
C CYS A 24 13.09 5.28 29.08
N GLY A 25 13.05 5.09 27.75
CA GLY A 25 13.81 4.05 27.05
C GLY A 25 13.33 2.60 27.28
N VAL A 26 12.27 2.40 28.06
CA VAL A 26 11.71 1.08 28.36
C VAL A 26 11.06 0.49 27.12
N ASP A 27 11.28 -0.80 26.88
CA ASP A 27 10.62 -1.55 25.82
C ASP A 27 9.13 -1.72 26.16
N LEU A 28 8.29 -1.04 25.39
CA LEU A 28 6.85 -1.02 25.61
C LEU A 28 6.22 -2.32 25.11
N LEU A 29 6.88 -3.07 24.21
CA LEU A 29 6.36 -4.34 23.68
C LEU A 29 6.26 -5.43 24.73
N GLN A 30 7.15 -5.44 25.73
CA GLN A 30 7.12 -6.44 26.80
C GLN A 30 5.88 -6.32 27.71
N GLY A 31 5.23 -5.15 27.73
CA GLY A 31 4.02 -4.90 28.51
C GLY A 31 2.71 -5.13 27.75
N LEU A 32 2.76 -5.36 26.43
CA LEU A 32 1.54 -5.46 25.63
C LEU A 32 0.81 -6.78 25.87
N THR A 33 -0.51 -6.71 26.01
CA THR A 33 -1.35 -7.91 25.97
C THR A 33 -1.41 -8.47 24.55
N PRO A 34 -1.62 -9.79 24.36
CA PRO A 34 -1.76 -10.39 23.03
C PRO A 34 -2.86 -9.73 22.18
N LEU A 35 -3.95 -9.29 22.83
CA LEU A 35 -5.05 -8.59 22.15
C LEU A 35 -4.61 -7.22 21.59
N GLU A 36 -3.87 -6.44 22.37
CA GLU A 36 -3.36 -5.14 21.94
C GLU A 36 -2.31 -5.29 20.82
N TRP A 37 -1.47 -6.31 20.92
CA TRP A 37 -0.51 -6.67 19.87
C TRP A 37 -1.20 -6.93 18.53
N VAL A 38 -2.21 -7.81 18.53
CA VAL A 38 -3.00 -8.15 17.34
C VAL A 38 -3.71 -6.93 16.79
N ARG A 39 -4.38 -6.15 17.66
CA ARG A 39 -5.11 -4.94 17.25
C ARG A 39 -4.18 -3.90 16.62
N GLY A 40 -3.00 -3.69 17.18
CA GLY A 40 -2.01 -2.74 16.65
C GLY A 40 -1.55 -3.12 15.24
N HIS A 41 -1.15 -4.38 15.04
CA HIS A 41 -0.71 -4.88 13.73
C HIS A 41 -1.86 -4.89 12.71
N TYR A 42 -3.07 -5.27 13.12
CA TYR A 42 -4.24 -5.24 12.26
C TYR A 42 -4.53 -3.82 11.76
N GLN A 43 -4.55 -2.83 12.66
CA GLN A 43 -4.84 -1.44 12.31
C GLN A 43 -3.78 -0.84 11.38
N GLU A 44 -2.50 -1.09 11.67
CA GLU A 44 -1.40 -0.60 10.84
C GLU A 44 -1.41 -1.25 9.44
N ALA A 45 -1.55 -2.57 9.37
CA ALA A 45 -1.65 -3.27 8.10
C ALA A 45 -2.88 -2.83 7.29
N ALA A 46 -4.03 -2.65 7.94
CA ALA A 46 -5.23 -2.15 7.27
C ALA A 46 -5.02 -0.74 6.72
N HIS A 47 -4.36 0.14 7.47
CA HIS A 47 -4.02 1.49 7.02
C HIS A 47 -3.10 1.47 5.80
N LEU A 48 -2.02 0.68 5.83
CA LEU A 48 -1.13 0.51 4.67
C LEU A 48 -1.85 -0.08 3.45
N ALA A 49 -2.74 -1.05 3.68
CA ALA A 49 -3.53 -1.68 2.61
C ALA A 49 -4.54 -0.71 1.97
N LEU A 50 -5.08 0.24 2.74
CA LEU A 50 -5.94 1.32 2.24
C LEU A 50 -5.15 2.35 1.43
N GLN A 51 -3.88 2.57 1.76
CA GLN A 51 -2.96 3.40 0.98
C GLN A 51 -2.44 2.71 -0.30
N GLY A 52 -2.84 1.46 -0.56
CA GLY A 52 -2.39 0.67 -1.70
C GLY A 52 -1.04 -0.03 -1.51
N GLN A 53 -0.39 0.16 -0.35
CA GLN A 53 0.90 -0.45 0.00
C GLN A 53 0.69 -1.90 0.49
N THR A 54 0.24 -2.77 -0.42
CA THR A 54 -0.21 -4.13 -0.08
C THR A 54 0.95 -5.02 0.41
N GLU A 55 2.15 -4.86 -0.14
CA GLU A 55 3.34 -5.61 0.29
C GLU A 55 3.81 -5.20 1.70
N ALA A 56 3.88 -3.89 1.96
CA ALA A 56 4.22 -3.38 3.29
C ALA A 56 3.19 -3.81 4.35
N ALA A 57 1.89 -3.76 3.99
CA ALA A 57 0.83 -4.28 4.86
C ALA A 57 1.02 -5.76 5.19
N LEU A 58 1.46 -6.56 4.22
CA LEU A 58 1.71 -7.99 4.42
C LEU A 58 2.89 -8.23 5.36
N THR A 59 3.98 -7.46 5.22
CA THR A 59 5.11 -7.52 6.16
C THR A 59 4.68 -7.22 7.59
N VAL A 60 3.84 -6.21 7.81
CA VAL A 60 3.29 -5.90 9.15
C VAL A 60 2.44 -7.04 9.68
N VAL A 61 1.60 -7.67 8.84
CA VAL A 61 0.81 -8.83 9.27
C VAL A 61 1.69 -10.02 9.64
N GLU A 62 2.73 -10.31 8.85
CA GLU A 62 3.68 -11.39 9.13
C GLU A 62 4.45 -11.16 10.44
N GLN A 63 4.84 -9.92 10.74
CA GLN A 63 5.41 -9.54 12.04
C GLN A 63 4.42 -9.79 13.19
N GLY A 64 3.16 -9.40 12.99
CA GLY A 64 2.10 -9.64 13.97
C GLY A 64 1.90 -11.14 14.25
N LEU A 65 1.86 -11.96 13.19
CA LEU A 65 1.72 -13.42 13.25
C LEU A 65 2.94 -14.12 13.88
N ALA A 66 4.14 -13.57 13.73
CA ALA A 66 5.33 -14.08 14.40
C ALA A 66 5.25 -13.93 15.94
N GLY A 67 4.57 -12.89 16.43
CA GLY A 67 4.34 -12.67 17.85
C GLY A 67 3.13 -13.43 18.41
N THR A 68 2.02 -13.48 17.68
CA THR A 68 0.79 -14.16 18.13
C THR A 68 0.02 -14.75 16.95
N ASN A 69 -0.32 -16.03 17.05
CA ASN A 69 -1.13 -16.71 16.06
C ASN A 69 -2.61 -16.34 16.22
N ALA A 70 -3.05 -15.29 15.52
CA ALA A 70 -4.41 -14.75 15.57
C ALA A 70 -5.16 -14.95 14.24
N THR A 71 -6.42 -15.32 14.32
CA THR A 71 -7.24 -15.69 13.15
C THR A 71 -7.61 -14.48 12.30
N GLU A 72 -7.80 -13.32 12.93
CA GLU A 72 -8.03 -12.03 12.26
C GLU A 72 -6.84 -11.64 11.37
N LEU A 73 -5.61 -11.86 11.86
CA LEU A 73 -4.40 -11.58 11.10
C LEU A 73 -4.23 -12.56 9.93
N HIS A 74 -4.57 -13.83 10.11
CA HIS A 74 -4.58 -14.80 9.02
C HIS A 74 -5.61 -14.46 7.94
N LEU A 75 -6.82 -14.04 8.31
CA LEU A 75 -7.82 -13.60 7.34
C LEU A 75 -7.35 -12.35 6.57
N LEU A 76 -6.75 -11.37 7.28
CA LEU A 76 -6.20 -10.18 6.65
C LEU A 76 -5.07 -10.55 5.67
N ALA A 77 -4.12 -11.42 6.07
CA ALA A 77 -3.06 -11.92 5.18
C ALA A 77 -3.63 -12.59 3.92
N ALA A 78 -4.68 -13.41 4.06
CA ALA A 78 -5.36 -14.05 2.94
C ALA A 78 -5.98 -13.01 1.98
N ILE A 79 -6.59 -11.95 2.51
CA ILE A 79 -7.14 -10.85 1.70
C ILE A 79 -6.02 -10.09 0.96
N LEU A 80 -4.89 -9.83 1.62
CA LEU A 80 -3.74 -9.15 1.01
C LEU A 80 -3.10 -10.01 -0.10
N HIS A 81 -2.91 -11.30 0.13
CA HIS A 81 -2.43 -12.22 -0.91
C HIS A 81 -3.40 -12.32 -2.10
N ARG A 82 -4.72 -12.27 -1.86
CA ARG A 82 -5.71 -12.20 -2.94
C ARG A 82 -5.52 -10.95 -3.78
N LYS A 83 -5.29 -9.78 -3.15
CA LYS A 83 -4.99 -8.52 -3.87
C LYS A 83 -3.73 -8.65 -4.73
N LEU A 84 -2.71 -9.37 -4.25
CA LEU A 84 -1.47 -9.65 -5.00
C LEU A 84 -1.61 -10.79 -6.03
N SER A 85 -2.81 -11.37 -6.21
CA SER A 85 -3.04 -12.56 -7.06
C SER A 85 -2.22 -13.80 -6.67
N GLN A 86 -1.74 -13.87 -5.42
CA GLN A 86 -0.93 -14.95 -4.88
C GLN A 86 -1.80 -16.00 -4.17
N TRP A 87 -2.49 -16.83 -4.96
CA TRP A 87 -3.50 -17.77 -4.44
C TRP A 87 -2.95 -18.88 -3.54
N ASP A 88 -1.66 -19.21 -3.63
CA ASP A 88 -1.01 -20.12 -2.67
C ASP A 88 -0.94 -19.51 -1.26
N GLY A 89 -0.64 -18.21 -1.17
CA GLY A 89 -0.68 -17.47 0.09
C GLY A 89 -2.07 -17.47 0.72
N VAL A 90 -3.11 -17.20 -0.10
CA VAL A 90 -4.52 -17.26 0.33
C VAL A 90 -4.84 -18.62 0.95
N ARG A 91 -4.51 -19.72 0.26
CA ARG A 91 -4.79 -21.08 0.75
C ARG A 91 -4.07 -21.39 2.06
N ARG A 92 -2.79 -21.01 2.19
CA ARG A 92 -2.00 -21.25 3.40
C ARG A 92 -2.61 -20.56 4.61
N HIS A 93 -2.98 -19.29 4.50
CA HIS A 93 -3.54 -18.54 5.62
C HIS A 93 -4.97 -18.94 5.98
N VAL A 94 -5.82 -19.23 4.98
CA VAL A 94 -7.17 -19.75 5.26
C VAL A 94 -7.11 -21.10 5.96
N ALA A 95 -6.16 -21.97 5.59
CA ALA A 95 -5.97 -23.26 6.24
C ALA A 95 -5.50 -23.14 7.69
N ALA A 96 -4.80 -22.06 8.05
CA ALA A 96 -4.31 -21.80 9.40
C ALA A 96 -5.41 -21.33 10.37
N ILE A 97 -6.55 -20.84 9.86
CA ILE A 97 -7.71 -20.47 10.69
C ILE A 97 -8.38 -21.75 11.21
N PRO A 98 -8.61 -21.94 12.52
CA PRO A 98 -9.32 -23.09 13.08
C PRO A 98 -10.70 -23.28 12.47
N VAL A 99 -11.20 -24.52 12.46
CA VAL A 99 -12.47 -24.86 11.80
C VAL A 99 -13.67 -24.28 12.58
N GLU A 100 -13.52 -24.18 13.90
CA GLU A 100 -14.54 -23.68 14.83
C GLU A 100 -14.59 -22.14 14.91
N ASP A 101 -13.62 -21.46 14.29
CA ASP A 101 -13.54 -20.00 14.33
C ASP A 101 -14.61 -19.35 13.42
N PRO A 102 -15.31 -18.30 13.89
CA PRO A 102 -16.36 -17.64 13.12
C PRO A 102 -15.88 -17.01 11.79
N LEU A 103 -14.58 -16.72 11.65
CA LEU A 103 -13.97 -16.13 10.46
C LEU A 103 -13.60 -17.18 9.40
N ARG A 104 -13.61 -18.47 9.75
CA ARG A 104 -13.35 -19.57 8.82
C ARG A 104 -14.20 -19.53 7.54
N PRO A 105 -15.54 -19.39 7.59
CA PRO A 105 -16.37 -19.35 6.38
C PRO A 105 -16.03 -18.18 5.44
N GLU A 106 -15.51 -17.07 5.97
CA GLU A 106 -15.12 -15.90 5.18
C GLU A 106 -13.84 -16.18 4.41
N GLY A 107 -12.85 -16.82 5.05
CA GLY A 107 -11.65 -17.32 4.38
C GLY A 107 -11.98 -18.33 3.27
N GLU A 108 -12.87 -19.28 3.54
CA GLU A 108 -13.31 -20.27 2.54
C GLU A 108 -14.10 -19.65 1.38
N TRP A 109 -14.86 -18.58 1.66
CA TRP A 109 -15.54 -17.82 0.62
C TRP A 109 -14.55 -17.20 -0.38
N LEU A 110 -13.39 -16.69 0.08
CA LEU A 110 -12.35 -16.16 -0.82
C LEU A 110 -11.88 -17.20 -1.84
N ILE A 111 -11.69 -18.44 -1.40
CA ILE A 111 -11.25 -19.55 -2.27
C ILE A 111 -12.37 -19.94 -3.24
N ARG A 112 -13.61 -20.09 -2.75
CA ARG A 112 -14.76 -20.46 -3.59
C ARG A 112 -15.07 -19.42 -4.64
N ALA A 113 -14.99 -18.14 -4.30
CA ALA A 113 -15.18 -17.03 -5.22
C ALA A 113 -14.17 -17.10 -6.38
N HIS A 114 -12.89 -17.32 -6.08
CA HIS A 114 -11.87 -17.47 -7.11
C HIS A 114 -12.12 -18.69 -8.02
N GLN A 115 -12.49 -19.82 -7.44
CA GLN A 115 -12.81 -21.01 -8.23
C GLN A 115 -14.03 -20.77 -9.14
N GLN A 116 -15.02 -20.01 -8.69
CA GLN A 116 -16.17 -19.63 -9.49
C GLN A 116 -15.77 -18.72 -10.65
N GLU A 117 -14.97 -17.69 -10.39
CA GLU A 117 -14.40 -16.82 -11.44
C GLU A 117 -13.63 -17.64 -12.48
N GLN A 118 -12.75 -18.55 -12.05
CA GLN A 118 -12.02 -19.44 -12.97
C GLN A 118 -12.95 -20.34 -13.79
N ARG A 119 -14.03 -20.86 -13.20
CA ARG A 119 -15.02 -21.67 -13.93
C ARG A 119 -15.72 -20.84 -15.01
N LEU A 120 -16.10 -19.61 -14.70
CA LEU A 120 -16.74 -18.69 -15.65
C LEU A 120 -15.79 -18.34 -16.81
N LEU A 121 -14.51 -18.06 -16.52
CA LEU A 121 -13.52 -17.79 -17.56
C LEU A 121 -13.32 -18.99 -18.50
N ARG A 122 -13.27 -20.22 -17.97
CA ARG A 122 -13.17 -21.43 -18.79
C ARG A 122 -14.44 -21.68 -19.62
N GLN A 123 -15.61 -21.37 -19.08
CA GLN A 123 -16.87 -21.47 -19.83
C GLN A 123 -16.90 -20.47 -20.98
N ALA A 124 -16.57 -19.20 -20.73
CA ALA A 124 -16.50 -18.17 -21.77
C ALA A 124 -15.49 -18.52 -22.88
N GLN A 125 -14.35 -19.12 -22.54
CA GLN A 125 -13.38 -19.60 -23.54
C GLN A 125 -13.90 -20.77 -24.38
N ARG A 126 -14.66 -21.69 -23.77
CA ARG A 126 -15.31 -22.79 -24.50
C ARG A 126 -16.38 -22.26 -25.44
N ASP A 127 -17.21 -21.32 -24.99
CA ASP A 127 -18.26 -20.74 -25.80
C ASP A 127 -17.69 -19.91 -26.96
N ALA A 128 -16.57 -19.20 -26.74
CA ALA A 128 -15.89 -18.44 -27.78
C ALA A 128 -15.18 -19.30 -28.84
N THR A 129 -14.67 -20.49 -28.46
CA THR A 129 -14.02 -21.43 -29.38
C THR A 129 -15.00 -22.35 -30.08
N THR A 130 -16.18 -22.51 -29.50
CA THR A 130 -17.28 -23.28 -30.07
C THR A 130 -18.17 -22.36 -30.89
N ASP A 131 -17.69 -21.94 -32.08
CA ASP A 131 -18.54 -21.38 -33.16
C ASP A 131 -19.42 -22.48 -33.78
N ARG A 132 -20.00 -23.30 -32.91
CA ARG A 132 -20.91 -24.38 -33.28
C ARG A 132 -22.30 -23.80 -33.16
N PRO A 133 -23.09 -23.73 -34.24
CA PRO A 133 -24.47 -23.28 -34.15
C PRO A 133 -25.16 -24.13 -33.08
N VAL A 134 -25.76 -23.44 -32.11
CA VAL A 134 -26.59 -24.04 -31.07
C VAL A 134 -27.66 -24.87 -31.76
N ARG A 135 -27.40 -26.16 -31.96
CA ARG A 135 -28.43 -27.11 -32.38
C ARG A 135 -29.33 -27.30 -31.17
N VAL A 136 -30.38 -26.48 -31.14
CA VAL A 136 -31.59 -26.68 -30.36
C VAL A 136 -32.10 -28.09 -30.70
N GLY A 137 -31.75 -29.08 -29.89
CA GLY A 137 -32.08 -30.47 -30.25
C GLY A 137 -31.42 -31.55 -29.40
N ARG A 138 -30.90 -31.26 -28.21
CA ARG A 138 -30.49 -32.31 -27.28
C ARG A 138 -31.12 -32.07 -25.93
N ALA A 139 -32.02 -33.01 -25.59
CA ALA A 139 -32.73 -33.08 -24.32
C ALA A 139 -31.80 -32.75 -23.15
N VAL A 140 -32.00 -31.55 -22.61
CA VAL A 140 -31.54 -31.19 -21.28
C VAL A 140 -32.19 -32.21 -20.37
N ARG A 141 -31.37 -33.10 -19.78
CA ARG A 141 -31.82 -33.88 -18.63
C ARG A 141 -32.30 -32.86 -17.60
N GLN A 142 -33.61 -32.75 -17.47
CA GLN A 142 -34.28 -32.00 -16.41
C GLN A 142 -33.70 -32.52 -15.10
N ARG A 143 -32.73 -31.79 -14.53
CA ARG A 143 -32.50 -31.84 -13.10
C ARG A 143 -33.75 -31.18 -12.50
N SER A 144 -34.56 -32.02 -11.88
CA SER A 144 -35.72 -31.68 -11.08
C SER A 144 -35.52 -30.37 -10.30
N PRO A 145 -36.35 -29.35 -10.53
CA PRO A 145 -36.40 -28.15 -9.71
C PRO A 145 -37.42 -28.41 -8.60
N GLU A 146 -37.06 -29.23 -7.63
CA GLU A 146 -37.80 -29.29 -6.37
C GLU A 146 -36.80 -28.92 -5.27
N PHE A 147 -37.21 -28.01 -4.39
CA PHE A 147 -36.41 -27.27 -3.40
C PHE A 147 -35.65 -26.05 -3.92
N TYR A 148 -36.38 -24.98 -4.27
CA TYR A 148 -36.36 -23.70 -3.54
C TYR A 148 -37.61 -22.88 -3.95
N PRO A 149 -38.26 -22.15 -3.02
CA PRO A 149 -39.46 -21.38 -3.32
C PRO A 149 -39.19 -20.19 -4.23
N THR A 150 -40.24 -19.85 -4.97
CA THR A 150 -40.35 -18.99 -6.14
C THR A 150 -39.92 -17.54 -5.90
N ALA A 151 -39.29 -16.98 -6.94
CA ALA A 151 -38.79 -15.62 -7.07
C ALA A 151 -39.84 -14.52 -6.83
N THR A 152 -39.42 -13.45 -6.17
CA THR A 152 -39.99 -12.12 -6.41
C THR A 152 -39.61 -11.64 -7.81
N HIS A 153 -40.64 -11.18 -8.52
CA HIS A 153 -40.63 -10.63 -9.86
C HIS A 153 -39.51 -9.60 -10.08
N VAL A 154 -38.50 -9.95 -10.89
CA VAL A 154 -37.54 -9.00 -11.45
C VAL A 154 -37.67 -9.02 -12.96
N GLU A 155 -37.92 -7.83 -13.48
CA GLU A 155 -38.08 -7.41 -14.87
C GLU A 155 -36.99 -8.00 -15.79
N PRO A 156 -37.32 -8.39 -17.04
CA PRO A 156 -36.34 -8.94 -17.96
C PRO A 156 -35.26 -7.88 -18.31
N PRO A 157 -33.96 -8.21 -18.27
CA PRO A 157 -32.93 -7.27 -18.65
C PRO A 157 -32.95 -7.03 -20.17
N LEU A 158 -32.84 -5.75 -20.53
CA LEU A 158 -32.65 -5.23 -21.88
C LEU A 158 -31.55 -5.97 -22.66
N PRO A 159 -31.65 -6.07 -24.00
CA PRO A 159 -30.65 -6.74 -24.82
C PRO A 159 -29.26 -6.10 -24.72
N PRO A 160 -28.18 -6.89 -24.84
CA PRO A 160 -26.82 -6.39 -24.72
C PRO A 160 -26.49 -5.41 -25.86
N VAL A 161 -26.19 -4.17 -25.50
CA VAL A 161 -25.62 -3.18 -26.41
C VAL A 161 -24.21 -3.66 -26.78
N ARG A 162 -24.02 -4.00 -28.07
CA ARG A 162 -22.70 -4.31 -28.63
C ARG A 162 -21.79 -3.09 -28.42
N PRO A 163 -20.64 -3.20 -27.73
CA PRO A 163 -19.71 -2.08 -27.69
C PRO A 163 -19.15 -1.87 -29.10
N LEU A 164 -19.40 -0.67 -29.63
CA LEU A 164 -18.82 -0.18 -30.88
C LEU A 164 -17.30 -0.37 -30.84
N ARG A 165 -16.72 -0.88 -31.93
CA ARG A 165 -15.27 -1.06 -32.15
C ARG A 165 -14.49 0.26 -32.26
N LEU A 166 -14.78 1.25 -31.41
CA LEU A 166 -14.03 2.51 -31.33
C LEU A 166 -12.79 2.41 -30.40
N GLY A 167 -12.77 1.47 -29.46
CA GLY A 167 -11.67 1.35 -28.48
C GLY A 167 -10.31 0.99 -29.10
N ARG A 168 -10.28 0.33 -30.26
CA ARG A 168 -9.03 -0.02 -30.96
C ARG A 168 -8.40 1.14 -31.72
N TRP A 169 -9.19 2.16 -32.09
CA TRP A 169 -8.67 3.35 -32.78
C TRP A 169 -8.08 4.36 -31.80
N LEU A 170 -8.66 4.48 -30.61
CA LEU A 170 -8.13 5.35 -29.56
C LEU A 170 -6.78 4.87 -29.01
N SER A 171 -6.57 3.56 -28.87
CA SER A 171 -5.27 3.03 -28.44
C SER A 171 -4.16 3.27 -29.48
N ALA A 172 -4.47 3.15 -30.77
CA ALA A 172 -3.52 3.44 -31.84
C ALA A 172 -3.12 4.94 -31.85
N ALA A 173 -4.09 5.84 -31.63
CA ALA A 173 -3.83 7.27 -31.56
C ALA A 173 -2.90 7.64 -30.40
N VAL A 174 -3.12 7.06 -29.20
CA VAL A 174 -2.26 7.30 -28.02
C VAL A 174 -0.84 6.79 -28.25
N ILE A 175 -0.69 5.61 -28.86
CA ILE A 175 0.64 5.06 -29.18
C ILE A 175 1.38 5.97 -30.18
N VAL A 176 0.70 6.43 -31.23
CA VAL A 176 1.29 7.36 -32.22
C VAL A 176 1.70 8.68 -31.54
N LEU A 177 0.87 9.22 -30.64
CA LEU A 177 1.19 10.45 -29.91
C LEU A 177 2.40 10.28 -28.98
N LEU A 178 2.53 9.13 -28.31
CA LEU A 178 3.71 8.80 -27.51
C LEU A 178 4.98 8.67 -28.36
N PHE A 179 4.89 8.05 -29.54
CA PHE A 179 6.02 7.96 -30.46
C PHE A 179 6.43 9.32 -31.02
N LEU A 180 5.47 10.19 -31.36
CA LEU A 180 5.79 11.57 -31.78
C LEU A 180 6.42 12.37 -30.65
N GLY A 181 5.91 12.28 -29.41
CA GLY A 181 6.50 12.94 -28.25
C GLY A 181 7.94 12.48 -27.98
N ALA A 182 8.18 11.17 -28.00
CA ALA A 182 9.51 10.59 -27.83
C ALA A 182 10.48 10.97 -28.97
N PHE A 183 9.98 11.09 -30.20
CA PHE A 183 10.78 11.52 -31.35
C PHE A 183 11.24 12.98 -31.21
N TRP A 184 10.37 13.88 -30.74
CA TRP A 184 10.74 15.28 -30.49
C TRP A 184 11.71 15.45 -29.30
N GLN A 185 11.60 14.60 -28.26
CA GLN A 185 12.55 14.61 -27.15
C GLN A 185 13.96 14.13 -27.56
N ARG A 186 14.07 13.28 -28.59
CA ARG A 186 15.36 12.83 -29.11
C ARG A 186 16.19 13.96 -29.73
N ASP A 187 15.55 14.89 -30.45
CA ASP A 187 16.25 16.04 -31.03
C ASP A 187 16.76 17.04 -29.98
N ALA A 188 16.05 17.16 -28.85
CA ALA A 188 16.46 18.03 -27.74
C ALA A 188 17.70 17.47 -27.01
N LEU A 189 17.77 16.15 -26.82
CA LEU A 189 18.92 15.50 -26.17
C LEU A 189 20.19 15.50 -27.03
N VAL A 190 20.06 15.34 -28.35
CA VAL A 190 21.23 15.38 -29.25
C VAL A 190 21.82 16.79 -29.34
N ARG A 191 21.00 17.86 -29.33
CA ARG A 191 21.52 19.24 -29.30
C ARG A 191 22.18 19.60 -27.97
N GLY A 192 21.68 19.07 -26.85
CA GLY A 192 22.30 19.26 -25.53
C GLY A 192 23.68 18.60 -25.41
N LEU A 193 23.87 17.44 -26.05
CA LEU A 193 25.13 16.68 -25.99
C LEU A 193 26.21 17.22 -26.95
N VAL A 194 25.83 17.90 -28.02
CA VAL A 194 26.77 18.62 -28.90
C VAL A 194 27.23 19.93 -28.27
N ALA A 195 26.39 20.59 -27.46
CA ALA A 195 26.78 21.81 -26.72
C ALA A 195 27.76 21.53 -25.56
N SER A 196 27.77 20.32 -24.99
CA SER A 196 28.71 19.94 -23.91
C SER A 196 30.03 19.36 -24.41
N LEU A 197 30.16 19.07 -25.70
CA LEU A 197 31.37 18.55 -26.34
C LEU A 197 32.06 19.58 -27.25
N GLY A 198 31.73 20.87 -27.07
CA GLY A 198 32.44 21.99 -27.67
C GLY A 198 33.90 22.04 -27.21
N VAL A 199 34.74 21.33 -27.96
CA VAL A 199 36.18 21.47 -28.03
C VAL A 199 36.50 22.92 -28.43
N GLU A 200 36.92 23.73 -27.47
CA GLU A 200 37.65 24.97 -27.74
C GLU A 200 39.14 24.73 -27.49
N ASP A 201 39.82 24.30 -28.56
CA ASP A 201 41.27 24.42 -28.69
C ASP A 201 41.63 25.91 -28.93
N ALA A 202 42.29 26.52 -27.92
CA ALA A 202 43.48 27.41 -27.96
C ALA A 202 43.51 28.65 -28.93
N PRO A 203 44.25 29.76 -28.64
CA PRO A 203 45.54 29.76 -27.93
C PRO A 203 45.85 30.92 -26.96
N ARG A 204 46.86 30.65 -26.11
CA ARG A 204 47.69 31.63 -25.41
C ARG A 204 48.31 32.63 -26.40
N LEU A 205 48.21 33.93 -26.11
CA LEU A 205 49.23 34.94 -26.39
C LEU A 205 48.88 36.26 -25.68
N GLY A 206 49.79 36.75 -24.84
CA GLY A 206 49.99 38.19 -24.62
C GLY A 206 49.41 38.85 -23.35
N ALA A 207 50.33 39.50 -22.62
CA ALA A 207 50.14 40.68 -21.76
C ALA A 207 49.77 40.49 -20.27
N SER A 208 50.82 40.48 -19.44
CA SER A 208 50.93 41.26 -18.19
C SER A 208 50.96 42.78 -18.53
N PRO A 209 50.98 43.77 -17.58
CA PRO A 209 50.70 43.79 -16.14
C PRO A 209 49.80 44.97 -15.68
N SER A 210 49.21 44.90 -14.48
CA SER A 210 48.85 46.01 -13.55
C SER A 210 47.81 45.47 -12.57
N GLY A 211 48.02 45.40 -11.26
CA GLY A 211 48.40 46.48 -10.37
C GLY A 211 47.23 46.69 -9.39
N ASP A 212 47.56 46.89 -8.11
CA ASP A 212 46.68 47.29 -7.01
C ASP A 212 46.02 46.18 -6.15
N ALA A 213 46.81 45.72 -5.18
CA ALA A 213 46.36 45.63 -3.77
C ALA A 213 46.34 47.08 -3.18
N PRO A 214 45.67 47.43 -2.05
CA PRO A 214 45.79 46.72 -0.78
C PRO A 214 44.61 46.83 0.24
N SER A 215 44.87 46.25 1.43
CA SER A 215 44.30 46.58 2.77
C SER A 215 42.95 45.92 3.10
N GLY A 216 42.84 45.07 4.13
CA GLY A 216 43.06 45.38 5.57
C GLY A 216 41.71 45.86 6.12
N ASP A 217 41.12 45.46 7.25
CA ASP A 217 41.52 44.89 8.53
C ASP A 217 40.20 44.43 9.21
N VAL A 218 40.14 43.29 9.91
CA VAL A 218 40.22 43.13 11.39
C VAL A 218 39.05 43.73 12.20
N ALA A 219 38.63 42.91 13.19
CA ALA A 219 37.87 43.19 14.41
C ALA A 219 36.34 43.28 14.26
N ALA A 220 35.47 42.67 15.07
CA ALA A 220 35.44 42.04 16.41
C ALA A 220 34.25 42.67 17.16
N ARG A 221 33.78 41.97 18.21
CA ARG A 221 32.89 42.46 19.29
C ARG A 221 31.42 42.63 18.93
N GLU A 222 30.46 42.47 19.84
CA GLU A 222 30.22 41.87 21.17
C GLU A 222 28.74 42.24 21.43
N ASP A 223 28.02 41.46 22.24
CA ASP A 223 26.88 41.85 23.13
C ASP A 223 25.91 40.65 23.20
N VAL A 224 25.79 39.91 24.32
CA VAL A 224 25.48 40.28 25.72
C VAL A 224 24.05 40.80 25.87
N ASP A 225 23.16 39.93 26.34
CA ASP A 225 22.09 40.18 27.32
C ASP A 225 21.42 38.80 27.58
N ASP A 226 21.53 38.13 28.73
CA ASP A 226 21.26 38.49 30.13
C ASP A 226 19.74 38.60 30.45
N GLN A 227 19.11 37.48 30.83
CA GLN A 227 18.05 37.51 31.85
C GLN A 227 17.76 36.13 32.47
N ALA A 228 18.22 35.94 33.70
CA ALA A 228 17.73 34.96 34.67
C ALA A 228 16.56 35.56 35.50
N PRO A 229 16.15 34.98 36.64
CA PRO A 229 15.28 33.81 36.83
C PRO A 229 13.95 34.19 37.53
N ARG A 230 12.95 33.30 37.56
CA ARG A 230 11.83 33.40 38.52
C ARG A 230 11.68 32.11 39.33
N GLN A 231 11.80 32.27 40.65
CA GLN A 231 11.55 31.28 41.69
C GLN A 231 10.04 31.14 42.01
N ALA A 232 9.73 30.05 42.73
CA ALA A 232 8.44 29.43 43.08
C ALA A 232 7.55 30.20 44.09
N PRO A 233 6.41 29.64 44.58
CA PRO A 233 6.47 28.72 45.75
C PRO A 233 5.42 27.58 45.80
N ALA A 234 5.61 26.71 46.81
CA ALA A 234 4.88 25.50 47.25
C ALA A 234 3.34 25.66 47.44
N THR A 235 2.55 24.59 47.64
CA THR A 235 2.12 24.13 48.98
C THR A 235 1.17 22.89 48.94
N ALA A 236 1.37 21.99 49.91
CA ALA A 236 0.44 21.08 50.62
C ALA A 236 -0.18 19.79 50.01
N THR A 237 0.18 18.69 50.66
CA THR A 237 -0.59 17.46 50.99
C THR A 237 -0.94 17.54 52.51
N PRO A 238 -1.71 16.66 53.23
CA PRO A 238 -2.73 15.58 52.98
C PRO A 238 -4.07 15.91 53.75
N PRO A 239 -5.03 15.01 54.17
CA PRO A 239 -5.03 13.53 54.37
C PRO A 239 -6.33 12.74 53.97
N PRO A 240 -6.38 11.41 54.23
CA PRO A 240 -7.39 10.49 53.69
C PRO A 240 -8.55 10.20 54.65
N THR A 241 -9.65 9.69 54.07
CA THR A 241 -10.73 8.91 54.73
C THR A 241 -11.22 7.86 53.77
#